data_AF-A0A3P6EBI9-F1
#
_entry.id   AF-A0A3P6EBI9-F1
#
_cell.length_a   1.000
_cell.length_b   1.000
_cell.length_c   1.000
_cell.angle_alpha   90.00
_cell.angle_beta   90.00
_cell.angle_gamma   90.00
#
_symmetry.space_group_name_H-M   'P 1'
#
loop_
_entity.id
_entity.type
_entity.pdbx_description
1 polymer ?
#
loop_
_entity_poly.entity_id
_entity_poly.type
_entity_poly.pdbx_seq_one_letter_code
_entity_poly.pdbx_strand_id
1 'polypeptide(L)'
;MAEQQIPPAENQSSSTTPVSLTLLDPDVLECPICCEPLKIPIFQCENGHLACSQCCEKVKKICPSCKSPNGYSRCRAMERVIEACRVSCPNAKYGCKENTSFGNRASHEKQCLFAPCFCPVPLNDCNYVGSDKNLRNHIRAKHKDCCG
;
A
#
# COMPACT_ATOMS: atom_id res chain seq x y z
N MET A 1 -38.85 52.77 -10.02
CA MET A 1 -37.54 52.31 -9.54
C MET A 1 -37.82 51.38 -8.36
N ALA A 2 -37.74 50.07 -8.55
CA ALA A 2 -37.83 49.11 -7.46
C ALA A 2 -36.70 48.10 -7.68
N GLU A 3 -35.68 48.21 -6.86
CA GLU A 3 -34.54 47.30 -6.80
C GLU A 3 -35.03 45.94 -6.28
N GLN A 4 -34.86 44.89 -7.08
CA GLN A 4 -35.03 43.52 -6.61
C GLN A 4 -33.68 43.06 -6.05
N GLN A 5 -33.62 42.91 -4.73
CA GLN A 5 -32.48 42.34 -4.01
C GLN A 5 -32.35 40.85 -4.38
N ILE A 6 -31.24 40.46 -4.99
CA ILE A 6 -30.88 39.05 -5.22
C ILE A 6 -30.39 38.48 -3.87
N PRO A 7 -30.93 37.36 -3.36
CA PRO A 7 -30.42 36.76 -2.13
C PRO A 7 -29.02 36.16 -2.37
N PRO A 8 -28.11 36.20 -1.38
CA PRO A 8 -26.77 35.65 -1.54
C PRO A 8 -26.82 34.12 -1.67
N ALA A 9 -26.01 33.58 -2.59
CA ALA A 9 -25.86 32.15 -2.78
C ALA A 9 -25.35 31.50 -1.48
N GLU A 10 -26.17 30.63 -0.90
CA GLU A 10 -25.79 29.85 0.27
C GLU A 10 -24.67 28.87 -0.11
N ASN A 11 -23.51 29.09 0.51
CA ASN A 11 -22.31 28.27 0.38
C ASN A 11 -22.53 26.92 1.08
N GLN A 12 -23.06 25.94 0.35
CA GLN A 12 -23.24 24.58 0.87
C GLN A 12 -21.88 23.88 0.93
N SER A 13 -21.18 24.05 2.06
CA SER A 13 -20.06 23.17 2.40
C SER A 13 -20.63 21.80 2.73
N SER A 14 -20.68 20.91 1.74
CA SER A 14 -21.04 19.51 1.96
C SER A 14 -20.01 18.88 2.90
N SER A 15 -20.39 18.64 4.15
CA SER A 15 -19.60 17.84 5.09
C SER A 15 -19.63 16.38 4.64
N THR A 16 -18.73 16.01 3.72
CA THR A 16 -18.61 14.62 3.26
C THR A 16 -17.98 13.78 4.36
N THR A 17 -18.80 12.98 5.05
CA THR A 17 -18.30 11.94 5.97
C THR A 17 -17.50 10.90 5.17
N PRO A 18 -16.28 10.52 5.60
CA PRO A 18 -15.50 9.54 4.88
C PRO A 18 -16.19 8.17 4.89
N VAL A 19 -16.42 7.61 3.69
CA VAL A 19 -16.91 6.25 3.53
C VAL A 19 -15.74 5.29 3.67
N SER A 20 -15.88 4.26 4.51
CA SER A 20 -14.86 3.21 4.67
C SER A 20 -15.16 2.07 3.69
N LEU A 21 -14.15 1.69 2.89
CA LEU A 21 -14.22 0.57 1.96
C LEU A 21 -13.22 -0.50 2.40
N THR A 22 -13.62 -1.77 2.36
CA THR A 22 -12.75 -2.91 2.65
C THR A 22 -12.51 -3.71 1.37
N LEU A 23 -11.25 -3.79 0.94
CA LEU A 23 -10.80 -4.70 -0.11
C LEU A 23 -10.54 -6.07 0.53
N LEU A 24 -11.36 -7.06 0.17
CA LEU A 24 -11.20 -8.44 0.64
C LEU A 24 -9.97 -9.11 0.04
N ASP A 25 -9.69 -8.78 -1.22
CA ASP A 25 -8.53 -9.24 -1.97
C ASP A 25 -7.66 -8.02 -2.33
N PRO A 26 -6.56 -7.76 -1.62
CA PRO A 26 -5.66 -6.65 -1.92
C PRO A 26 -4.82 -6.89 -3.19
N ASP A 27 -4.70 -8.13 -3.65
CA ASP A 27 -3.85 -8.52 -4.77
C ASP A 27 -4.41 -7.99 -6.10
N VAL A 28 -5.69 -7.63 -6.15
CA VAL A 28 -6.32 -6.95 -7.29
C VAL A 28 -5.70 -5.59 -7.61
N LEU A 29 -4.94 -5.00 -6.68
CA LEU A 29 -4.19 -3.76 -6.85
C LEU A 29 -2.69 -4.01 -7.06
N GLU A 30 -2.28 -5.24 -7.30
CA GLU A 30 -0.90 -5.61 -7.64
C GLU A 30 -0.68 -5.72 -9.14
N CYS A 31 0.55 -5.45 -9.55
CA CYS A 31 0.97 -5.58 -10.94
C CYS A 31 1.29 -7.05 -11.25
N PRO A 32 0.63 -7.68 -12.24
CA PRO A 32 0.83 -9.11 -12.55
C PRO A 32 2.21 -9.42 -13.15
N ILE A 33 3.01 -8.40 -13.45
CA ILE A 33 4.33 -8.55 -14.06
C ILE A 33 5.44 -8.54 -13.01
N CYS A 34 5.33 -7.70 -11.98
CA CYS A 34 6.35 -7.60 -10.93
C CYS A 34 5.88 -8.12 -9.57
N CYS A 35 4.61 -8.50 -9.43
CA CYS A 35 4.00 -8.97 -8.18
C CYS A 35 4.22 -7.99 -7.03
N GLU A 36 4.07 -6.70 -7.32
CA GLU A 36 4.20 -5.61 -6.37
C GLU A 36 2.98 -4.69 -6.52
N PRO A 37 2.61 -3.93 -5.48
CA PRO A 37 1.58 -2.91 -5.56
C PRO A 37 1.74 -2.02 -6.80
N LEU A 38 0.62 -1.73 -7.49
CA LEU A 38 0.61 -0.84 -8.65
C LEU A 38 1.15 0.55 -8.27
N LYS A 39 2.13 1.02 -9.05
CA LYS A 39 2.79 2.32 -8.86
C LYS A 39 2.37 3.28 -9.94
N ILE A 40 2.05 4.50 -9.54
CA ILE A 40 1.74 5.60 -10.46
C ILE A 40 3.04 5.98 -11.20
N PRO A 41 3.02 6.11 -12.54
CA PRO A 41 1.85 6.01 -13.41
C PRO A 41 1.40 4.58 -13.73
N ILE A 42 0.08 4.37 -13.71
CA ILE A 42 -0.57 3.06 -13.93
C ILE A 42 -1.08 3.00 -15.36
N PHE A 43 -0.93 1.86 -16.00
CA PHE A 43 -1.32 1.64 -17.38
C PHE A 43 -2.28 0.45 -17.50
N GLN A 44 -3.15 0.52 -18.49
CA GLN A 44 -4.18 -0.47 -18.78
C GLN A 44 -4.15 -0.83 -20.27
N CYS A 45 -4.22 -2.12 -20.61
CA CYS A 45 -4.41 -2.55 -22.00
C CYS A 45 -5.89 -2.46 -22.40
N GLU A 46 -6.22 -2.61 -23.69
CA GLU A 46 -7.61 -2.50 -24.17
C GLU A 46 -8.59 -3.49 -23.54
N ASN A 47 -8.10 -4.64 -23.08
CA ASN A 47 -8.91 -5.64 -22.37
C ASN A 47 -8.93 -5.44 -20.84
N GLY A 48 -8.39 -4.33 -20.35
CA GLY A 48 -8.53 -3.93 -18.95
C GLY A 48 -7.40 -4.36 -17.99
N HIS A 49 -6.42 -5.14 -18.43
CA HIS A 49 -5.31 -5.57 -17.57
C HIS A 49 -4.39 -4.41 -17.19
N LEU A 50 -4.10 -4.29 -15.90
CA LEU A 50 -3.27 -3.22 -15.34
C LEU A 50 -1.79 -3.61 -15.27
N ALA A 51 -0.91 -2.63 -15.40
CA ALA A 51 0.52 -2.77 -15.18
C ALA A 51 1.18 -1.45 -14.77
N CYS A 52 2.32 -1.53 -14.07
CA CYS A 52 3.17 -0.38 -13.80
C CYS A 52 3.85 0.14 -15.07
N SER A 53 4.20 1.43 -15.13
CA SER A 53 4.95 2.04 -16.24
C SER A 53 6.18 1.24 -16.66
N GLN A 54 7.07 0.93 -15.71
CA GLN A 54 8.30 0.18 -15.98
C GLN A 54 8.02 -1.25 -16.44
N CYS A 55 6.92 -1.86 -15.98
CA CYS A 55 6.55 -3.21 -16.39
C CYS A 55 6.02 -3.22 -17.83
N CYS A 56 5.29 -2.19 -18.24
CA CYS A 56 4.85 -2.03 -19.63
C CYS A 56 6.05 -1.93 -20.59
N GLU A 57 7.09 -1.20 -20.22
CA GLU A 57 8.32 -1.09 -21.01
C GLU A 57 9.04 -2.44 -21.13
N LYS A 58 9.16 -3.19 -20.03
CA LYS A 58 9.79 -4.53 -20.02
C LYS A 58 9.11 -5.52 -20.97
N VAL A 59 7.78 -5.45 -21.10
CA VAL A 59 7.01 -6.32 -22.01
C VAL A 59 6.82 -5.71 -23.41
N LYS A 60 7.62 -4.68 -23.77
CA LYS A 60 7.55 -3.99 -25.07
C LYS A 60 6.14 -3.49 -25.40
N LYS A 61 5.41 -3.05 -24.38
CA LYS A 61 4.00 -2.61 -24.43
C LYS A 61 3.01 -3.68 -24.87
N ILE A 62 3.37 -4.95 -25.00
CA ILE A 62 2.43 -6.03 -25.31
C ILE A 62 1.90 -6.60 -24.00
N CYS A 63 0.58 -6.70 -23.85
CA CYS A 63 0.00 -7.25 -22.63
C CYS A 63 0.29 -8.76 -22.50
N PRO A 64 0.96 -9.24 -21.44
CA PRO A 64 1.27 -10.66 -21.30
C PRO A 64 0.02 -11.51 -21.04
N SER A 65 -1.02 -10.95 -20.42
CA SER A 65 -2.25 -11.67 -20.08
C SER A 65 -3.14 -11.95 -21.29
N CYS A 66 -3.30 -10.99 -22.20
CA CYS A 66 -4.21 -11.10 -23.34
C CYS A 66 -3.56 -10.90 -24.71
N LYS A 67 -2.26 -10.62 -24.77
CA LYS A 67 -1.48 -10.42 -26.00
C LYS A 67 -2.02 -9.31 -26.92
N SER A 68 -2.72 -8.31 -26.37
CA SER A 68 -3.24 -7.19 -27.18
C SER A 68 -2.08 -6.40 -27.81
N PRO A 69 -2.11 -6.14 -29.13
CA PRO A 69 -1.04 -5.45 -29.86
C PRO A 69 -1.11 -3.93 -29.75
N ASN A 70 -2.29 -3.37 -29.47
CA ASN A 70 -2.55 -1.93 -29.41
C ASN A 70 -1.94 -1.28 -28.16
N GLY A 71 -1.43 -2.12 -27.26
CA GLY A 71 -0.56 -1.75 -26.17
C GLY A 71 -1.28 -1.23 -24.93
N TYR A 72 -0.62 -0.32 -24.22
CA TYR A 72 -1.03 0.18 -22.91
C TYR A 72 -1.31 1.68 -22.95
N SER A 73 -2.44 2.08 -22.37
CA SER A 73 -2.83 3.47 -22.15
C SER A 73 -2.79 3.81 -20.67
N ARG A 74 -2.49 5.07 -20.31
CA ARG A 74 -2.39 5.48 -18.90
C ARG A 74 -3.78 5.50 -18.25
N CYS A 75 -3.96 4.71 -17.20
CA CYS A 75 -5.22 4.55 -16.48
C CYS A 75 -5.33 5.55 -15.31
N ARG A 76 -5.68 6.80 -15.62
CA ARG A 76 -5.81 7.87 -14.61
C ARG A 76 -6.86 7.57 -13.53
N ALA A 77 -7.91 6.81 -13.87
CA ALA A 77 -8.93 6.40 -12.91
C ALA A 77 -8.31 5.54 -11.79
N MET A 78 -7.51 4.53 -12.14
CA MET A 78 -6.84 3.69 -11.15
C MET A 78 -5.75 4.44 -10.38
N GLU A 79 -5.10 5.43 -10.98
CA GLU A 79 -4.19 6.32 -10.23
C GLU A 79 -4.92 7.04 -9.08
N ARG A 80 -6.13 7.56 -9.34
CA ARG A 80 -6.96 8.22 -8.30
C ARG A 80 -7.40 7.24 -7.22
N VAL A 81 -7.76 6.01 -7.60
CA VAL A 81 -8.10 4.95 -6.63
C VAL A 81 -6.91 4.65 -5.73
N ILE A 82 -5.72 4.39 -6.28
CA ILE A 82 -4.51 4.11 -5.50
C ILE A 82 -4.10 5.27 -4.60
N GLU A 83 -4.24 6.51 -5.05
CA GLU A 83 -3.99 7.71 -4.24
C GLU A 83 -4.98 7.88 -3.08
N ALA A 84 -6.24 7.49 -3.25
CA ALA A 84 -7.26 7.53 -2.21
C ALA A 84 -7.15 6.37 -1.22
N CYS A 85 -6.64 5.21 -1.66
CA CYS A 85 -6.47 4.04 -0.81
C CYS A 85 -5.41 4.29 0.28
N ARG A 86 -5.83 4.15 1.54
CA ARG A 86 -4.96 4.10 2.71
C ARG A 86 -4.94 2.69 3.25
N VAL A 87 -3.76 2.21 3.62
CA VAL A 87 -3.56 0.87 4.18
C VAL A 87 -2.76 0.96 5.46
N SER A 88 -3.16 0.17 6.45
CA SER A 88 -2.39 0.02 7.68
C SER A 88 -1.08 -0.72 7.40
N CYS A 89 -0.02 -0.30 8.07
CA CYS A 89 1.26 -0.99 8.02
C CYS A 89 1.11 -2.46 8.48
N PRO A 90 1.70 -3.45 7.78
CA PRO A 90 1.70 -4.85 8.24
C PRO A 90 2.37 -5.05 9.60
N ASN A 91 3.26 -4.12 9.98
CA ASN A 91 3.91 -4.09 11.29
C ASN A 91 3.03 -3.45 12.38
N ALA A 92 1.73 -3.22 12.13
CA ALA A 92 0.81 -2.75 13.14
C ALA A 92 0.76 -3.67 14.36
N LYS A 93 0.86 -4.99 14.14
CA LYS A 93 0.98 -5.99 15.22
C LYS A 93 2.23 -5.82 16.09
N TYR A 94 3.24 -5.10 15.60
CA TYR A 94 4.47 -4.79 16.34
C TYR A 94 4.49 -3.36 16.91
N GLY A 95 3.45 -2.55 16.65
CA GLY A 95 3.29 -1.22 17.22
C GLY A 95 3.22 -0.08 16.21
N CYS A 96 3.34 -0.35 14.91
CA CYS A 96 3.19 0.70 13.90
C CYS A 96 1.75 1.23 13.86
N LYS A 97 1.56 2.55 13.91
CA LYS A 97 0.23 3.20 13.80
C LYS A 97 0.04 3.93 12.48
N GLU A 98 1.03 3.87 11.59
CA GLU A 98 1.00 4.56 10.31
C GLU A 98 0.02 3.91 9.34
N ASN A 99 -0.81 4.76 8.71
CA ASN A 99 -1.62 4.41 7.56
C ASN A 99 -1.03 5.11 6.33
N THR A 100 -0.45 4.33 5.42
CA THR A 100 0.22 4.85 4.22
C THR A 100 -0.68 4.73 2.99
N SER A 101 -0.41 5.52 1.95
CA SER A 101 -1.05 5.30 0.65
C SER A 101 -0.64 3.94 0.09
N PHE A 102 -1.56 3.24 -0.59
CA PHE A 102 -1.30 1.90 -1.12
C PHE A 102 -0.02 1.83 -1.97
N GLY A 103 0.21 2.79 -2.87
CA GLY A 103 1.40 2.84 -3.73
C GLY A 103 2.74 3.05 -3.00
N ASN A 104 2.73 3.60 -1.78
CA ASN A 104 3.94 3.86 -0.98
C ASN A 104 4.20 2.80 0.11
N ARG A 105 3.34 1.77 0.20
CA ARG A 105 3.43 0.72 1.21
C ARG A 105 4.82 0.08 1.29
N ALA A 106 5.35 -0.36 0.14
CA ALA A 106 6.67 -1.00 0.08
C ALA A 106 7.81 -0.07 0.53
N SER A 107 7.69 1.23 0.27
CA SER A 107 8.69 2.22 0.72
C SER A 107 8.65 2.37 2.24
N HIS A 108 7.45 2.47 2.81
CA HIS A 108 7.27 2.54 4.25
C HIS A 108 7.79 1.28 4.96
N GLU A 109 7.46 0.09 4.46
CA GLU A 109 7.86 -1.18 5.08
C GLU A 109 9.39 -1.31 5.24
N LYS A 110 10.16 -0.88 4.23
CA LYS A 110 11.63 -0.89 4.27
C LYS A 110 12.23 0.02 5.34
N GLN A 111 11.50 1.03 5.78
CA GLN A 111 11.95 2.05 6.73
C GLN A 111 11.15 2.02 8.04
N CYS A 112 10.29 1.00 8.21
CA CYS A 112 9.38 0.93 9.34
C CYS A 112 10.17 0.65 10.62
N LEU A 113 10.13 1.59 11.57
CA LEU A 113 10.79 1.44 12.88
C LEU A 113 10.23 0.27 13.71
N PHE A 114 9.04 -0.21 13.36
CA PHE A 114 8.39 -1.35 14.00
C PHE A 114 8.56 -2.65 13.20
N ALA A 115 9.51 -2.69 12.27
CA ALA A 115 9.87 -3.94 11.59
C ALA A 115 10.17 -5.06 12.61
N PRO A 116 9.78 -6.30 12.31
CA PRO A 116 9.98 -7.43 13.21
C PRO A 116 11.46 -7.57 13.61
N CYS A 117 11.70 -7.76 14.90
CA CYS A 117 13.02 -8.08 15.43
C CYS A 117 13.15 -9.61 15.59
N PHE A 118 14.30 -10.14 15.16
CA PHE A 118 14.63 -11.56 15.28
C PHE A 118 15.50 -11.78 16.51
N CYS A 119 15.34 -12.93 17.17
CA CYS A 119 16.26 -13.32 18.23
C CYS A 119 17.70 -13.44 17.68
N PRO A 120 18.71 -12.85 18.36
CA PRO A 120 20.10 -12.93 17.91
C PRO A 120 20.75 -14.29 18.17
N VAL A 121 20.11 -15.15 18.96
CA VAL A 121 20.54 -16.54 19.18
C VAL A 121 20.46 -17.29 17.84
N PRO A 122 21.42 -18.18 17.52
CA PRO A 122 21.43 -18.92 16.26
C PRO A 122 20.06 -19.55 15.93
N LEU A 123 19.66 -19.48 14.66
CA LEU A 123 18.31 -19.90 14.22
C LEU A 123 17.97 -21.36 14.52
N ASN A 124 18.98 -22.22 14.65
CA ASN A 124 18.80 -23.62 15.04
C ASN A 124 18.32 -23.77 16.50
N ASP A 125 18.59 -22.76 17.33
CA ASP A 125 18.31 -22.76 18.77
C ASP A 125 17.16 -21.82 19.14
N CYS A 126 16.89 -20.79 18.33
CA CYS A 126 15.74 -19.90 18.51
C CYS A 126 15.33 -19.18 17.22
N ASN A 127 14.05 -19.30 16.85
CA ASN A 127 13.46 -18.60 15.70
C ASN A 127 12.44 -17.52 16.11
N TYR A 128 12.54 -17.02 17.35
CA TYR A 128 11.59 -16.06 17.87
C TYR A 128 11.62 -14.74 17.10
N VAL A 129 10.41 -14.24 16.77
CA VAL A 129 10.19 -12.94 16.11
C VAL A 129 9.16 -12.15 16.89
N GLY A 130 9.43 -10.87 17.12
CA GLY A 130 8.49 -10.00 17.84
C GLY A 130 8.82 -8.52 17.69
N SER A 131 8.06 -7.68 18.40
CA SER A 131 8.42 -6.28 18.60
C SER A 131 9.67 -6.18 19.49
N ASP A 132 10.36 -5.04 19.46
CA ASP A 132 11.52 -4.78 20.32
C ASP A 132 11.25 -5.11 21.81
N LYS A 133 10.13 -4.62 22.35
CA LYS A 133 9.74 -4.87 23.74
C LYS A 133 9.58 -6.37 24.02
N ASN A 134 8.92 -7.09 23.10
CA ASN A 134 8.68 -8.52 23.28
C ASN A 134 9.96 -9.34 23.12
N LEU A 135 10.85 -8.94 22.20
CA LEU A 135 12.15 -9.56 22.04
C LEU A 135 13.02 -9.40 23.29
N ARG A 136 13.08 -8.20 23.87
CA ARG A 136 13.81 -7.96 25.15
C ARG A 136 13.29 -8.85 26.27
N ASN A 137 11.97 -9.03 26.37
CA ASN A 137 11.37 -9.93 27.35
C ASN A 137 11.67 -11.40 27.06
N HIS A 138 11.61 -11.81 25.78
CA HIS A 138 11.94 -13.16 25.35
C HIS A 138 13.38 -13.53 25.72
N ILE A 139 14.37 -12.70 25.38
CA ILE A 139 15.79 -12.92 25.70
C ILE A 139 15.97 -13.09 27.21
N ARG A 140 15.40 -12.19 28.02
CA ARG A 140 15.45 -12.26 29.50
C ARG A 140 14.79 -13.52 30.07
N ALA A 141 13.80 -14.09 29.38
CA ALA A 141 13.07 -15.25 29.86
C ALA A 141 13.69 -16.58 29.42
N LYS A 142 14.28 -16.62 28.21
CA LYS A 142 14.68 -17.86 27.53
C LYS A 142 16.18 -17.97 27.25
N HIS A 143 16.92 -16.87 27.35
CA HIS A 143 18.35 -16.79 27.03
C HIS A 143 19.12 -16.02 28.12
N LYS A 144 18.77 -16.23 29.39
CA LYS A 144 19.37 -15.56 30.56
C LYS A 144 20.90 -15.66 30.59
N ASP A 145 21.44 -16.73 30.01
CA ASP A 145 22.86 -17.09 30.10
C ASP A 145 23.64 -16.76 28.80
N CYS A 146 23.01 -16.16 27.78
CA CYS A 146 23.67 -15.76 26.52
C CYS A 146 24.08 -14.28 26.47
N CYS A 147 23.87 -13.51 27.54
CA CYS A 147 24.52 -12.20 27.72
C CYS A 147 25.90 -12.43 28.37
N GLY A 148 26.89 -12.81 27.57
CA GLY A 148 28.30 -12.88 27.93
C GLY A 148 29.15 -12.14 26.92
#